data_AF-A0A9P7X5Z9-F1
#
_entry.id   AF-A0A9P7X5Z9-F1
#
_cell.length_a   1.000
_cell.length_b   1.000
_cell.length_c   1.000
_cell.angle_alpha   90.00
_cell.angle_beta   90.00
_cell.angle_gamma   90.00
#
_symmetry.space_group_name_H-M   'P 1'
#
loop_
_entity.id
_entity.type
_entity.pdbx_description
1 polymer ?
#
loop_
_entity_poly.entity_id
_entity_poly.type
_entity_poly.pdbx_seq_one_letter_code
_entity_poly.pdbx_strand_id
1 'polypeptide(L)'
;MPQTTNSTYAASTATFHSSGTHPPIERDAAPSPQAPSKERHSVVFGGGLNHKLPETVEGLREGRMRSCEAAAVAAALFAGIEAAILTLEKTPGTGKGGNQVILFLSYFALFLNASITITSILMIDRLGGLPFHTKDTETLITVTSLGSGRRLLGRFGAKGWVWSYVEYQWLITLSLGCFVFFGQVLVYIWIHETIWLAISATAMATLAVLPLFSIFSSPP
;
A
#
# COMPACT_ATOMS: atom_id res chain seq x y z
N MET A 1 -30.59 -20.05 18.94
CA MET A 1 -31.23 -19.36 20.09
C MET A 1 -30.68 -17.94 20.13
N PRO A 2 -31.52 -16.91 19.95
CA PRO A 2 -31.10 -15.52 20.04
C PRO A 2 -31.29 -15.00 21.48
N GLN A 3 -30.33 -14.23 22.00
CA GLN A 3 -30.58 -13.36 23.14
C GLN A 3 -30.04 -11.95 22.87
N THR A 4 -31.01 -11.05 22.89
CA THR A 4 -30.99 -9.59 22.94
C THR A 4 -30.55 -9.05 24.31
N THR A 5 -29.78 -7.96 24.34
CA THR A 5 -29.86 -6.86 25.33
C THR A 5 -29.15 -5.63 24.73
N ASN A 6 -29.84 -4.60 24.26
CA ASN A 6 -30.45 -3.45 24.95
C ASN A 6 -29.52 -2.54 25.77
N SER A 7 -29.33 -1.33 25.22
CA SER A 7 -29.48 0.01 25.83
C SER A 7 -28.57 0.43 27.00
N THR A 8 -28.00 1.65 26.92
CA THR A 8 -28.36 2.78 27.80
C THR A 8 -27.58 4.05 27.43
N TYR A 9 -28.34 5.13 27.24
CA TYR A 9 -27.92 6.52 27.08
C TYR A 9 -27.38 7.12 28.39
N ALA A 10 -26.40 8.02 28.30
CA ALA A 10 -26.19 9.05 29.32
C ALA A 10 -25.83 10.39 28.65
N ALA A 11 -26.77 11.33 28.71
CA ALA A 11 -26.54 12.75 28.51
C ALA A 11 -26.17 13.38 29.87
N SER A 12 -25.24 14.34 29.89
CA SER A 12 -25.05 15.22 31.04
C SER A 12 -24.68 16.63 30.57
N THR A 13 -25.14 17.59 31.36
CA THR A 13 -25.67 18.88 30.95
C THR A 13 -24.86 20.03 31.54
N ALA A 14 -24.87 21.14 30.80
CA ALA A 14 -24.70 22.54 31.21
C ALA A 14 -23.31 23.07 31.64
N THR A 15 -22.92 24.13 30.95
CA THR A 15 -22.03 25.18 31.46
C THR A 15 -22.72 26.51 31.20
N PHE A 16 -22.99 27.26 32.27
CA PHE A 16 -23.37 28.66 32.21
C PHE A 16 -22.72 29.37 33.40
N HIS A 17 -21.84 30.34 33.13
CA HIS A 17 -21.55 31.40 34.08
C HIS A 17 -21.25 32.70 33.33
N SER A 18 -22.01 33.71 33.71
CA SER A 18 -22.00 35.08 33.24
C SER A 18 -21.21 35.97 34.22
N SER A 19 -20.60 37.05 33.70
CA SER A 19 -20.73 38.43 34.22
C SER A 19 -19.41 39.23 34.40
N GLY A 20 -19.40 40.45 33.83
CA GLY A 20 -18.72 41.66 34.36
C GLY A 20 -17.65 42.30 33.46
N THR A 21 -17.93 43.40 32.70
CA THR A 21 -17.68 44.85 33.00
C THR A 21 -16.21 45.20 33.36
N HIS A 22 -15.47 46.20 32.83
CA HIS A 22 -15.71 47.52 32.20
C HIS A 22 -14.37 48.00 31.53
N PRO A 23 -14.34 48.98 30.59
CA PRO A 23 -13.10 49.51 29.98
C PRO A 23 -12.60 50.82 30.64
N PRO A 24 -11.33 51.23 30.37
CA PRO A 24 -10.95 52.64 30.37
C PRO A 24 -10.27 53.12 29.07
N ILE A 25 -10.37 54.44 28.88
CA ILE A 25 -10.05 55.25 27.70
C ILE A 25 -8.62 55.84 27.83
N GLU A 26 -8.01 56.11 26.67
CA GLU A 26 -7.07 57.22 26.35
C GLU A 26 -5.56 57.10 26.69
N ARG A 27 -4.70 57.07 25.65
CA ARG A 27 -4.01 58.26 25.12
C ARG A 27 -3.06 57.95 23.96
N ASP A 28 -2.96 58.95 23.10
CA ASP A 28 -2.18 59.06 21.87
C ASP A 28 -0.71 58.64 21.95
N ALA A 29 -0.28 57.85 20.97
CA ALA A 29 1.12 57.75 20.56
C ALA A 29 1.19 57.62 19.02
N ALA A 30 2.08 58.43 18.44
CA ALA A 30 2.25 58.69 17.01
C ALA A 30 2.51 57.44 16.14
N PRO A 31 2.15 57.48 14.83
CA PRO A 31 2.36 56.36 13.93
C PRO A 31 3.84 56.21 13.57
N SER A 32 4.43 55.10 14.01
CA SER A 32 5.75 54.64 13.56
C SER A 32 5.62 53.96 12.17
N PRO A 33 6.63 54.04 11.29
CA PRO A 33 6.54 53.58 9.90
C PRO A 33 6.28 52.07 9.82
N GLN A 34 5.14 51.68 9.26
CA GLN A 34 4.82 50.27 8.99
C GLN A 34 5.77 49.72 7.92
N ALA A 35 6.63 48.79 8.33
CA ALA A 35 7.28 47.85 7.42
C ALA A 35 6.21 47.08 6.62
N PRO A 36 6.46 46.71 5.36
CA PRO A 36 5.48 46.04 4.52
C PRO A 36 5.02 44.73 5.19
N SER A 37 3.79 44.78 5.69
CA SER A 37 3.00 43.64 6.11
C SER A 37 2.91 42.68 4.94
N LYS A 38 3.80 41.68 4.97
CA LYS A 38 3.72 40.51 4.10
C LYS A 38 2.44 39.79 4.47
N GLU A 39 1.36 40.05 3.71
CA GLU A 39 0.11 39.32 3.75
C GLU A 39 0.41 37.81 3.65
N ARG A 40 0.55 37.15 4.80
CA ARG A 40 0.26 35.73 4.88
C ARG A 40 -1.23 35.64 4.74
N HIS A 41 -1.67 35.35 3.52
CA HIS A 41 -2.92 34.65 3.28
C HIS A 41 -2.89 33.34 4.07
N SER A 42 -3.23 33.40 5.36
CA SER A 42 -3.71 32.24 6.09
C SER A 42 -5.10 31.97 5.55
N VAL A 43 -5.18 31.09 4.56
CA VAL A 43 -6.44 30.51 4.12
C VAL A 43 -7.00 29.75 5.32
N VAL A 44 -7.92 30.38 6.04
CA VAL A 44 -8.71 29.75 7.09
C VAL A 44 -9.66 28.79 6.39
N PHE A 45 -9.31 27.50 6.39
CA PHE A 45 -10.23 26.45 5.94
C PHE A 45 -11.27 26.23 7.04
N GLY A 46 -12.46 26.77 6.81
CA GLY A 46 -13.63 26.55 7.65
C GLY A 46 -13.97 25.06 7.77
N GLY A 47 -14.32 24.67 8.99
CA GLY A 47 -14.71 23.31 9.36
C GLY A 47 -15.87 22.80 8.50
N GLY A 48 -15.54 21.86 7.62
CA GLY A 48 -16.48 21.01 6.92
C GLY A 48 -15.94 19.60 6.92
N LEU A 49 -16.81 18.62 7.14
CA LEU A 49 -16.51 17.17 7.12
C LEU A 49 -15.91 16.64 5.80
N ASN A 50 -15.69 17.52 4.82
CA ASN A 50 -15.11 17.27 3.51
C ASN A 50 -13.69 17.86 3.43
N HIS A 51 -12.78 17.36 4.26
CA HIS A 51 -11.37 17.68 4.09
C HIS A 51 -10.85 16.90 2.87
N LYS A 52 -10.72 17.58 1.73
CA LYS A 52 -10.21 16.99 0.49
C LYS A 52 -8.69 16.82 0.65
N LEU A 53 -8.18 15.60 0.41
CA LEU A 53 -6.75 15.37 0.38
C LEU A 53 -6.14 16.25 -0.73
N PRO A 54 -4.88 16.71 -0.57
CA PRO A 54 -4.19 17.37 -1.66
C PRO A 54 -4.23 16.47 -2.90
N GLU A 55 -4.57 17.03 -4.06
CA GLU A 55 -4.78 16.28 -5.32
C GLU A 55 -3.59 15.37 -5.67
N THR A 56 -2.37 15.79 -5.30
CA THR A 56 -1.15 14.98 -5.46
C THR A 56 -1.14 13.71 -4.61
N VAL A 57 -1.64 13.77 -3.37
CA VAL A 57 -1.72 12.61 -2.46
C VAL A 57 -2.83 11.67 -2.91
N GLU A 58 -3.94 12.22 -3.38
CA GLU A 58 -5.06 11.45 -3.94
C GLU A 58 -4.62 10.67 -5.19
N GLY A 59 -3.92 11.32 -6.13
CA GLY A 59 -3.39 10.64 -7.32
C GLY A 59 -2.38 9.55 -6.98
N LEU A 60 -1.52 9.76 -5.99
CA LEU A 60 -0.56 8.75 -5.56
C LEU A 60 -1.23 7.57 -4.85
N ARG A 61 -2.24 7.84 -4.02
CA ARG A 61 -3.06 6.80 -3.37
C ARG A 61 -3.76 5.94 -4.41
N GLU A 62 -4.42 6.56 -5.37
CA GLU A 62 -5.11 5.88 -6.46
C GLU A 62 -4.15 5.00 -7.28
N GLY A 63 -2.98 5.55 -7.64
CA GLY A 63 -1.95 4.79 -8.36
C GLY A 63 -1.46 3.57 -7.59
N ARG A 64 -1.30 3.70 -6.26
CA ARG A 64 -0.91 2.59 -5.39
C ARG A 64 -2.01 1.55 -5.24
N MET A 65 -3.26 1.97 -5.07
CA MET A 65 -4.40 1.04 -5.00
C MET A 65 -4.52 0.21 -6.27
N ARG A 66 -4.47 0.85 -7.45
CA ARG A 66 -4.49 0.15 -8.74
C ARG A 66 -3.33 -0.84 -8.90
N SER A 67 -2.14 -0.46 -8.43
CA SER A 67 -0.97 -1.34 -8.46
C SER A 67 -1.14 -2.56 -7.56
N CYS A 68 -1.68 -2.38 -6.35
CA CYS A 68 -1.98 -3.49 -5.43
C CYS A 68 -3.07 -4.40 -6.00
N GLU A 69 -4.11 -3.83 -6.62
CA GLU A 69 -5.18 -4.61 -7.27
C GLU A 69 -4.64 -5.45 -8.42
N ALA A 70 -3.87 -4.85 -9.32
CA ALA A 70 -3.23 -5.57 -10.43
C ALA A 70 -2.30 -6.70 -9.92
N ALA A 71 -1.53 -6.44 -8.86
CA ALA A 71 -0.67 -7.44 -8.24
C ALA A 71 -1.46 -8.59 -7.61
N ALA A 72 -2.59 -8.30 -6.94
CA ALA A 72 -3.46 -9.31 -6.36
C ALA A 72 -4.02 -10.25 -7.46
N VAL A 73 -4.49 -9.67 -8.56
CA VAL A 73 -5.03 -10.43 -9.69
C VAL A 73 -3.93 -11.29 -10.34
N ALA A 74 -2.74 -10.73 -10.58
CA ALA A 74 -1.62 -11.47 -11.15
C ALA A 74 -1.18 -12.64 -10.25
N ALA A 75 -1.07 -12.41 -8.94
CA ALA A 75 -0.71 -13.45 -7.99
C ALA A 75 -1.78 -14.56 -7.91
N ALA A 76 -3.06 -14.20 -7.93
CA ALA A 76 -4.15 -15.18 -7.98
C ALA A 76 -4.10 -16.04 -9.26
N LEU A 77 -3.74 -15.46 -10.41
CA LEU A 77 -3.55 -16.20 -11.66
C LEU A 77 -2.37 -17.18 -11.57
N PHE A 78 -1.23 -16.75 -11.02
CA PHE A 78 -0.08 -17.64 -10.81
C PHE A 78 -0.40 -18.79 -9.87
N ALA A 79 -1.11 -18.53 -8.77
CA ALA A 79 -1.60 -19.56 -7.87
C ALA A 79 -2.52 -20.58 -8.59
N GLY A 80 -3.38 -20.10 -9.51
CA GLY A 80 -4.21 -20.97 -10.34
C GLY A 80 -3.41 -21.89 -11.27
N ILE A 81 -2.37 -21.33 -11.91
CA ILE A 81 -1.47 -22.11 -12.78
C ILE A 81 -0.69 -23.15 -11.95
N GLU A 82 -0.21 -22.78 -10.76
CA GLU A 82 0.50 -23.69 -9.85
C GLU A 82 -0.39 -24.83 -9.37
N ALA A 83 -1.65 -24.55 -9.05
CA ALA A 83 -2.61 -25.59 -8.71
C ALA A 83 -2.82 -26.58 -9.87
N ALA A 84 -2.88 -26.08 -11.12
CA ALA A 84 -3.00 -26.94 -12.30
C ALA A 84 -1.76 -27.83 -12.49
N ILE A 85 -0.55 -27.27 -12.38
CA ILE A 85 0.71 -28.05 -12.46
C ILE A 85 0.74 -29.12 -11.37
N LEU A 86 0.31 -28.78 -10.15
CA LEU A 86 0.28 -29.71 -9.03
C LEU A 86 -0.69 -30.90 -9.26
N THR A 87 -1.80 -30.65 -9.97
CA THR A 87 -2.72 -31.73 -10.38
C THR A 87 -2.09 -32.64 -11.42
N LEU A 88 -1.33 -32.10 -12.38
CA LEU A 88 -0.66 -32.89 -13.42
C LEU A 88 0.39 -33.83 -12.81
N GLU A 89 1.21 -33.31 -11.89
CA GLU A 89 2.31 -34.05 -11.23
C GLU A 89 1.82 -35.17 -10.30
N LYS A 90 0.61 -35.05 -9.75
CA LYS A 90 0.02 -36.08 -8.87
C LYS A 90 -0.52 -37.31 -9.61
N THR A 91 -0.42 -37.35 -10.94
CA THR A 91 -0.87 -38.50 -11.73
C THR A 91 0.05 -39.71 -11.47
N PRO A 92 -0.48 -40.87 -11.02
CA PRO A 92 0.33 -42.03 -10.67
C PRO A 92 1.03 -42.61 -11.92
N GLY A 93 2.37 -42.61 -11.92
CA GLY A 93 3.19 -43.21 -12.98
C GLY A 93 4.54 -42.53 -13.23
N THR A 94 4.73 -41.30 -12.76
CA THR A 94 5.87 -40.43 -13.14
C THR A 94 7.01 -40.42 -12.11
N GLY A 95 7.26 -41.56 -11.43
CA GLY A 95 8.14 -41.66 -10.25
C GLY A 95 9.65 -41.50 -10.48
N LYS A 96 10.11 -40.33 -10.94
CA LYS A 96 11.52 -39.90 -10.89
C LYS A 96 11.66 -38.73 -9.93
N GLY A 97 12.82 -38.61 -9.27
CA GLY A 97 13.08 -37.60 -8.23
C GLY A 97 12.87 -36.13 -8.65
N GLY A 98 12.83 -35.83 -9.96
CA GLY A 98 12.49 -34.50 -10.48
C GLY A 98 11.08 -34.04 -10.09
N ASN A 99 10.14 -34.97 -9.95
CA ASN A 99 8.75 -34.67 -9.62
C ASN A 99 8.61 -34.19 -8.17
N GLN A 100 9.44 -34.67 -7.24
CA GLN A 100 9.40 -34.20 -5.85
C GLN A 100 9.84 -32.73 -5.72
N VAL A 101 10.84 -32.31 -6.50
CA VAL A 101 11.33 -30.93 -6.50
C VAL A 101 10.28 -29.99 -7.09
N ILE A 102 9.68 -30.36 -8.23
CA ILE A 102 8.59 -29.58 -8.84
C ILE A 102 7.40 -29.45 -7.88
N LEU A 103 7.06 -30.53 -7.17
CA LEU A 103 5.92 -30.57 -6.26
C LEU A 103 6.16 -29.71 -5.01
N PHE A 104 7.38 -29.72 -4.47
CA PHE A 104 7.78 -28.79 -3.41
C PHE A 104 7.75 -27.33 -3.87
N LEU A 105 8.33 -27.04 -5.06
CA LEU A 105 8.30 -25.69 -5.64
C LEU A 105 6.87 -25.21 -5.87
N SER A 106 5.99 -26.07 -6.40
CA SER A 106 4.59 -25.77 -6.67
C SER A 106 3.83 -25.39 -5.40
N TYR A 107 4.00 -26.14 -4.31
CA TYR A 107 3.40 -25.77 -3.04
C TYR A 107 3.97 -24.46 -2.50
N PHE A 108 5.29 -24.28 -2.56
CA PHE A 108 5.94 -23.08 -2.05
C PHE A 108 5.47 -21.82 -2.80
N ALA A 109 5.44 -21.90 -4.14
CA ALA A 109 4.97 -20.84 -5.01
C ALA A 109 3.49 -20.52 -4.75
N LEU A 110 2.65 -21.56 -4.58
CA LEU A 110 1.22 -21.41 -4.28
C LEU A 110 1.00 -20.63 -2.99
N PHE A 111 1.73 -20.97 -1.93
CA PHE A 111 1.65 -20.26 -0.66
C PHE A 111 2.13 -18.82 -0.76
N LEU A 112 3.21 -18.56 -1.52
CA LEU A 112 3.71 -17.21 -1.74
C LEU A 112 2.68 -16.36 -2.50
N ASN A 113 2.13 -16.85 -3.61
CA ASN A 113 1.13 -16.17 -4.43
C ASN A 113 -0.19 -15.93 -3.69
N ALA A 114 -0.67 -16.90 -2.92
CA ALA A 114 -1.82 -16.70 -2.04
C ALA A 114 -1.55 -15.61 -0.98
N SER A 115 -0.36 -15.62 -0.37
CA SER A 115 0.04 -14.62 0.62
C SER A 115 0.15 -13.21 0.04
N ILE A 116 0.67 -13.07 -1.19
CA ILE A 116 0.70 -11.80 -1.93
C ILE A 116 -0.72 -11.28 -2.16
N THR A 117 -1.65 -12.15 -2.54
CA THR A 117 -3.05 -11.78 -2.78
C THR A 117 -3.67 -11.20 -1.52
N ILE A 118 -3.54 -11.90 -0.39
CA ILE A 118 -4.05 -11.44 0.91
C ILE A 118 -3.37 -10.12 1.32
N THR A 119 -2.04 -10.03 1.20
CA THR A 119 -1.29 -8.82 1.56
C THR A 119 -1.69 -7.62 0.69
N SER A 120 -1.97 -7.85 -0.59
CA SER A 120 -2.42 -6.80 -1.52
C SER A 120 -3.80 -6.27 -1.15
N ILE A 121 -4.73 -7.15 -0.78
CA ILE A 121 -6.06 -6.76 -0.27
C ILE A 121 -5.91 -5.92 1.01
N LEU A 122 -5.07 -6.37 1.96
CA LEU A 122 -4.80 -5.61 3.19
C LEU A 122 -4.18 -4.22 2.91
N MET A 123 -3.28 -4.11 1.92
CA MET A 123 -2.76 -2.81 1.51
C MET A 123 -3.85 -1.91 0.91
N ILE A 124 -4.73 -2.47 0.09
CA ILE A 124 -5.88 -1.75 -0.49
C ILE A 124 -6.79 -1.23 0.63
N ASP A 125 -7.13 -2.04 1.63
CA ASP A 125 -7.96 -1.62 2.76
C ASP A 125 -7.33 -0.48 3.55
N ARG A 126 -6.01 -0.57 3.79
CA ARG A 126 -5.27 0.46 4.51
C ARG A 126 -5.14 1.76 3.72
N LEU A 127 -4.85 1.68 2.42
CA LEU A 127 -4.88 2.83 1.51
C LEU A 127 -6.29 3.43 1.46
N GLY A 128 -7.30 2.57 1.45
CA GLY A 128 -8.73 2.87 1.55
C GLY A 128 -9.06 3.82 2.69
N GLY A 129 -8.52 3.55 3.89
CA GLY A 129 -8.78 4.26 5.14
C GLY A 129 -8.01 5.56 5.40
N LEU A 130 -7.04 5.93 4.54
CA LEU A 130 -6.24 7.16 4.68
C LEU A 130 -7.03 8.48 4.80
N PRO A 131 -8.13 8.73 4.06
CA PRO A 131 -8.86 10.00 4.16
C PRO A 131 -9.56 10.22 5.50
N PHE A 132 -9.71 9.17 6.31
CA PHE A 132 -10.34 9.28 7.63
C PHE A 132 -9.35 9.65 8.73
N HIS A 133 -8.06 9.35 8.56
CA HIS A 133 -7.00 9.58 9.57
C HIS A 133 -6.37 10.98 9.47
N THR A 134 -6.62 11.70 8.38
CA THR A 134 -6.12 13.08 8.19
C THR A 134 -6.90 14.11 9.01
N LYS A 135 -8.01 13.72 9.64
CA LYS A 135 -8.87 14.60 10.46
C LYS A 135 -8.19 15.12 11.72
N ASP A 136 -7.19 14.41 12.26
CA ASP A 136 -6.57 14.75 13.55
C ASP A 136 -5.24 15.50 13.43
N THR A 137 -4.64 15.58 12.23
CA THR A 137 -3.34 16.22 12.03
C THR A 137 -3.50 17.53 11.27
N GLU A 138 -4.13 18.52 11.92
CA GLU A 138 -4.23 19.91 11.48
C GLU A 138 -2.88 20.62 11.65
N THR A 139 -1.81 20.04 11.12
CA THR A 139 -0.48 20.68 11.11
C THR A 139 -0.11 20.98 9.67
N LEU A 140 -0.29 22.26 9.32
CA LEU A 140 0.38 23.06 8.28
C LEU A 140 1.70 22.45 7.75
N ILE A 141 1.63 21.40 6.92
CA ILE A 141 2.79 20.93 6.14
C ILE A 141 2.82 21.79 4.89
N THR A 142 3.55 22.91 4.97
CA THR A 142 3.97 23.68 3.80
C THR A 142 4.69 22.73 2.84
N VAL A 143 4.05 22.43 1.72
CA VAL A 143 4.51 21.48 0.70
C VAL A 143 5.62 22.13 -0.13
N THR A 144 6.78 22.37 0.49
CA THR A 144 7.91 23.06 -0.18
C THR A 144 9.01 22.09 -0.64
N SER A 145 8.80 20.78 -0.56
CA SER A 145 9.77 19.82 -1.09
C SER A 145 9.05 18.59 -1.64
N LEU A 146 9.07 18.44 -2.97
CA LEU A 146 8.74 17.22 -3.69
C LEU A 146 9.71 16.10 -3.28
N GLY A 147 9.56 15.56 -2.07
CA GLY A 147 10.20 14.30 -1.71
C GLY A 147 9.56 13.14 -2.47
N SER A 148 10.33 12.07 -2.72
CA SER A 148 9.87 10.82 -3.32
C SER A 148 8.49 10.40 -2.79
N GLY A 149 7.54 10.09 -3.68
CA GLY A 149 6.11 9.94 -3.33
C GLY A 149 5.83 8.99 -2.15
N ARG A 150 6.68 7.97 -1.94
CA ARG A 150 6.66 7.11 -0.75
C ARG A 150 6.71 7.89 0.57
N ARG A 151 7.55 8.92 0.65
CA ARG A 151 7.70 9.78 1.84
C ARG A 151 6.51 10.71 2.05
N LEU A 152 5.80 11.09 0.99
CA LEU A 152 4.56 11.87 1.11
C LEU A 152 3.46 11.03 1.74
N LEU A 153 3.23 9.80 1.25
CA LEU A 153 2.21 8.90 1.82
C LEU A 153 2.49 8.56 3.29
N GLY A 154 3.76 8.36 3.65
CA GLY A 154 4.19 8.15 5.04
C GLY A 154 3.94 9.34 5.98
N ARG A 155 3.84 10.57 5.44
CA ARG A 155 3.58 11.78 6.24
C ARG A 155 2.09 12.04 6.51
N PHE A 156 1.19 11.59 5.63
CA PHE A 156 -0.26 11.87 5.69
C PHE A 156 -1.10 10.81 6.43
N GLY A 157 -0.48 9.80 7.07
CA GLY A 157 -1.23 8.82 7.86
C GLY A 157 -0.64 7.42 7.85
N ALA A 158 0.23 7.10 6.90
CA ALA A 158 0.98 5.84 6.90
C ALA A 158 2.29 5.95 7.73
N LYS A 159 2.20 6.59 8.90
CA LYS A 159 3.37 6.88 9.73
C LYS A 159 3.58 5.72 10.70
N GLY A 160 4.50 4.83 10.37
CA GLY A 160 4.90 3.75 11.27
C GLY A 160 5.89 2.79 10.66
N TRP A 161 6.81 2.28 11.48
CA TRP A 161 7.75 1.22 11.10
C TRP A 161 7.02 0.00 10.50
N VAL A 162 5.80 -0.28 11.00
CA VAL A 162 4.94 -1.36 10.53
C VAL A 162 4.50 -1.17 9.06
N TRP A 163 4.17 0.06 8.63
CA TRP A 163 3.72 0.29 7.24
C TRP A 163 4.87 0.07 6.25
N SER A 164 6.02 0.66 6.52
CA SER A 164 7.22 0.45 5.69
C SER A 164 7.63 -1.02 5.66
N TYR A 165 7.49 -1.73 6.79
CA TYR A 165 7.74 -3.16 6.86
C TYR A 165 6.76 -3.95 5.99
N VAL A 166 5.45 -3.65 6.07
CA VAL A 166 4.42 -4.32 5.24
C VAL A 166 4.65 -4.05 3.75
N GLU A 167 4.96 -2.81 3.36
CA GLU A 167 5.26 -2.48 1.96
C GLU A 167 6.51 -3.22 1.45
N TYR A 168 7.55 -3.31 2.29
CA TYR A 168 8.78 -4.03 1.96
C TYR A 168 8.55 -5.53 1.86
N GLN A 169 7.85 -6.12 2.83
CA GLN A 169 7.48 -7.53 2.83
C GLN A 169 6.61 -7.86 1.61
N TRP A 170 5.65 -7.00 1.26
CA TRP A 170 4.82 -7.16 0.07
C TRP A 170 5.69 -7.20 -1.20
N LEU A 171 6.62 -6.25 -1.35
CA LEU A 171 7.50 -6.18 -2.52
C LEU A 171 8.47 -7.38 -2.61
N ILE A 172 9.05 -7.80 -1.49
CA ILE A 172 9.91 -9.00 -1.44
C ILE A 172 9.12 -10.25 -1.79
N THR A 173 7.96 -10.45 -1.16
CA THR A 173 7.16 -11.65 -1.38
C THR A 173 6.69 -11.71 -2.83
N LEU A 174 6.22 -10.59 -3.40
CA LEU A 174 5.86 -10.45 -4.81
C LEU A 174 7.01 -10.85 -5.74
N SER A 175 8.19 -10.29 -5.50
CA SER A 175 9.38 -10.56 -6.32
C SER A 175 9.78 -12.03 -6.22
N LEU A 176 9.87 -12.56 -5.00
CA LEU A 176 10.23 -13.95 -4.74
C LEU A 176 9.22 -14.92 -5.36
N GLY A 177 7.92 -14.64 -5.25
CA GLY A 177 6.86 -15.43 -5.88
C GLY A 177 7.03 -15.50 -7.40
N CYS A 178 7.34 -14.38 -8.05
CA CYS A 178 7.64 -14.36 -9.49
C CYS A 178 8.87 -15.21 -9.83
N PHE A 179 9.97 -15.08 -9.08
CA PHE A 179 11.18 -15.87 -9.32
C PHE A 179 10.93 -17.37 -9.16
N VAL A 180 10.20 -17.77 -8.11
CA VAL A 180 9.87 -19.18 -7.87
C VAL A 180 8.96 -19.71 -8.98
N PHE A 181 7.94 -18.95 -9.38
CA PHE A 181 7.04 -19.33 -10.48
C PHE A 181 7.79 -19.55 -11.80
N PHE A 182 8.62 -18.59 -12.23
CA PHE A 182 9.42 -18.74 -13.44
C PHE A 182 10.43 -19.89 -13.32
N GLY A 183 11.08 -20.03 -12.17
CA GLY A 183 11.99 -21.14 -11.91
C GLY A 183 11.31 -22.50 -12.03
N GLN A 184 10.10 -22.64 -11.48
CA GLN A 184 9.28 -23.84 -11.59
C GLN A 184 8.90 -24.15 -13.04
N VAL A 185 8.40 -23.15 -13.78
CA VAL A 185 8.03 -23.32 -15.20
C VAL A 185 9.25 -23.73 -16.03
N LEU A 186 10.41 -23.12 -15.78
CA LEU A 186 11.65 -23.51 -16.46
C LEU A 186 12.02 -24.95 -16.14
N VAL A 187 12.08 -25.34 -14.86
CA VAL A 187 12.40 -26.71 -14.45
C VAL A 187 11.43 -27.72 -15.09
N TYR A 188 10.14 -27.39 -15.14
CA TYR A 188 9.12 -28.22 -15.78
C TYR A 188 9.42 -28.41 -17.29
N ILE A 189 9.66 -27.32 -18.02
CA ILE A 189 10.00 -27.38 -19.45
C ILE A 189 11.29 -28.16 -19.68
N TRP A 190 12.31 -27.95 -18.85
CA TRP A 190 13.58 -28.67 -18.96
C TRP A 190 13.46 -30.19 -18.75
N ILE A 191 12.46 -30.64 -17.98
CA ILE A 191 12.22 -32.06 -17.72
C ILE A 191 11.33 -32.69 -18.80
N HIS A 192 10.31 -31.96 -19.28
CA HIS A 192 9.28 -32.54 -20.14
C HIS A 192 9.41 -32.22 -21.63
N GLU A 193 10.09 -31.13 -21.99
CA GLU A 193 10.09 -30.60 -23.36
C GLU A 193 11.44 -30.74 -24.07
N THR A 194 11.42 -30.47 -25.37
CA THR A 194 12.64 -30.46 -26.20
C THR A 194 13.59 -29.32 -25.84
N ILE A 195 14.89 -29.52 -26.07
CA ILE A 195 15.93 -28.54 -25.72
C ILE A 195 15.73 -27.17 -26.37
N TRP A 196 15.14 -27.13 -27.58
CA TRP A 196 14.84 -25.88 -28.29
C TRP A 196 13.77 -25.06 -27.56
N LEU A 197 12.73 -25.72 -27.06
CA LEU A 197 11.71 -25.06 -26.24
C LEU A 197 12.30 -24.55 -24.93
N ALA A 198 13.15 -25.36 -24.28
CA ALA A 198 13.82 -24.96 -23.04
C ALA A 198 14.70 -23.70 -23.20
N ILE A 199 15.49 -23.61 -24.28
CA ILE A 199 16.32 -22.44 -24.58
C ILE A 199 15.44 -21.21 -24.82
N SER A 200 14.41 -21.33 -25.65
CA SER A 200 13.50 -20.22 -25.95
C SER A 200 12.76 -19.71 -24.71
N ALA A 201 12.29 -20.62 -23.86
CA ALA A 201 11.62 -20.30 -22.61
C ALA A 201 12.56 -19.61 -21.62
N THR A 202 13.81 -20.06 -21.53
CA THR A 202 14.83 -19.44 -20.66
C THR A 202 15.15 -18.01 -21.11
N ALA A 203 15.25 -17.77 -22.42
CA ALA A 203 15.45 -16.43 -22.97
C ALA A 203 14.25 -15.50 -22.66
N MET A 204 13.02 -15.97 -22.88
CA MET A 204 11.81 -15.21 -22.57
C MET A 204 11.68 -14.91 -21.07
N ALA A 205 11.96 -15.89 -20.21
CA ALA A 205 11.94 -15.71 -18.76
C ALA A 205 12.98 -14.67 -18.31
N THR A 206 14.19 -14.70 -18.88
CA THR A 206 15.23 -13.72 -18.55
C THR A 206 14.81 -12.31 -18.93
N LEU A 207 14.22 -12.13 -20.12
CA LEU A 207 13.68 -10.85 -20.56
C LEU A 207 12.51 -10.36 -19.67
N ALA A 208 11.64 -11.27 -19.22
CA ALA A 208 10.52 -10.95 -18.34
C ALA A 208 10.96 -10.50 -16.94
N VAL A 209 12.07 -11.05 -16.42
CA VAL A 209 12.58 -10.75 -15.07
C VAL A 209 13.50 -9.51 -15.07
N LEU A 210 14.06 -9.13 -16.20
CA LEU A 210 14.92 -7.95 -16.36
C LEU A 210 14.36 -6.64 -15.75
N PRO A 211 13.08 -6.25 -15.97
CA PRO A 211 12.52 -5.06 -15.33
C PRO A 211 12.48 -5.15 -13.81
N LEU A 212 12.30 -6.34 -13.22
CA LEU A 212 12.32 -6.51 -11.76
C LEU A 212 13.69 -6.16 -11.17
N PHE A 213 14.77 -6.59 -11.82
CA PHE A 213 16.12 -6.23 -11.40
C PHE A 213 16.39 -4.73 -11.49
N SER A 214 15.86 -4.05 -12.52
CA SER A 214 16.04 -2.59 -12.67
C SER A 214 15.44 -1.77 -11.52
N ILE A 215 14.35 -2.27 -10.93
CA ILE A 215 13.68 -1.65 -9.79
C ILE A 215 14.55 -1.77 -8.54
N PHE A 216 15.23 -2.90 -8.34
CA PHE A 216 16.14 -3.11 -7.22
C PHE A 216 17.48 -2.37 -7.38
N SER A 217 17.95 -2.19 -8.62
CA SER A 217 19.23 -1.50 -8.88
C SER A 217 19.14 0.03 -8.82
N SER A 218 17.93 0.60 -8.83
CA SER A 218 17.74 2.03 -8.75
C SER A 218 17.98 2.52 -7.31
N PRO A 219 19.03 3.31 -7.03
CA PRO A 219 19.29 3.81 -5.69
C PRO A 219 18.14 4.72 -5.21
N PRO A 220 17.81 4.69 -3.91
CA PRO A 220 16.70 5.44 -3.32
C PRO A 220 16.91 6.96 -3.26
#